data_AF-A0A3N4HIF3-F1
#
_entry.id   AF-A0A3N4HIF3-F1
#
_cell.length_a   1.000
_cell.length_b   1.000
_cell.length_c   1.000
_cell.angle_alpha   90.00
_cell.angle_beta   90.00
_cell.angle_gamma   90.00
#
_symmetry.space_group_name_H-M   'P 1'
#
loop_
_entity.id
_entity.type
_entity.pdbx_description
1 polymer ?
#
loop_
_entity_poly.entity_id
_entity_poly.type
_entity_poly.pdbx_seq_one_letter_code
_entity_poly.pdbx_strand_id
1 'polypeptide(L)'
;MSRSDSEYHFCYKCKNRFSTNEELVSHRRISHHVRADLRVFNTMVYVQRSNRDVDRSPFFCPVDHCKYGTPDEVDLQAHVNIVHLRNDRVHVTCDVPAVSRNYARRDIPAKKFRVTIHKDPRFLPLHASPQLKKLEEKHAQSLSKPTESYRELSADYDGFEITGSSMVNSSDQPRKRPTPTSGAETATLEKTTVPPSSSTSGAATDDANKSSVPAVTNLAAASERNITMEQRLYQAYHAKVAPVAPTSQSQKRQRQDRDMEDDLAEEVRRTAKRRITEEMNQVLSGELATEKAEELEGRIVVIDGVRTMCLKALRKMEEVSRGYPVTEGAVQEDGEEGDALAELRRTTSKKVMEEMDVALTGELGAEKVEVLEGRIATVERIYAMCVRALRKADEEE
;
A
#
# COMPACT_ATOMS: atom_id res chain seq x y z
N MET A 1 -43.16 -30.17 10.99
CA MET A 1 -42.30 -28.98 10.79
C MET A 1 -40.89 -29.36 11.19
N SER A 2 -40.07 -29.72 10.22
CA SER A 2 -38.67 -30.09 10.43
C SER A 2 -37.91 -28.83 10.83
N ARG A 3 -37.35 -28.79 12.04
CA ARG A 3 -36.41 -27.73 12.43
C ARG A 3 -35.21 -27.85 11.51
N SER A 4 -35.05 -26.91 10.59
CA SER A 4 -33.82 -26.74 9.84
C SER A 4 -32.72 -26.46 10.86
N ASP A 5 -31.84 -27.45 11.07
CA ASP A 5 -30.61 -27.24 11.85
C ASP A 5 -29.83 -26.14 11.14
N SER A 6 -29.90 -24.92 11.68
CA SER A 6 -29.13 -23.80 11.20
C SER A 6 -27.66 -24.16 11.36
N GLU A 7 -26.94 -24.23 10.24
CA GLU A 7 -25.53 -24.56 10.21
C GLU A 7 -24.74 -23.48 10.95
N TYR A 8 -24.32 -23.78 12.19
CA TYR A 8 -23.52 -22.86 12.98
C TYR A 8 -22.05 -22.95 12.59
N HIS A 9 -21.39 -21.80 12.51
CA HIS A 9 -19.95 -21.72 12.26
C HIS A 9 -19.19 -21.64 13.59
N PHE A 10 -18.10 -22.40 13.71
CA PHE A 10 -17.38 -22.56 14.97
C PHE A 10 -15.94 -22.01 14.91
N CYS A 11 -15.54 -21.27 15.94
CA CYS A 11 -14.14 -20.92 16.12
C CYS A 11 -13.40 -21.97 16.94
N TYR A 12 -12.46 -22.68 16.32
CA TYR A 12 -11.73 -23.77 16.98
C TYR A 12 -10.84 -23.31 18.14
N LYS A 13 -10.41 -22.04 18.16
CA LYS A 13 -9.52 -21.47 19.18
C LYS A 13 -10.25 -21.16 20.49
N CYS A 14 -11.33 -20.37 20.44
CA CYS A 14 -12.07 -19.91 21.63
C CYS A 14 -13.41 -20.62 21.87
N LYS A 15 -13.81 -21.52 20.96
CA LYS A 15 -15.06 -22.30 21.04
C LYS A 15 -16.36 -21.46 20.91
N ASN A 16 -16.28 -20.24 20.40
CA ASN A 16 -17.46 -19.42 20.10
C ASN A 16 -18.21 -19.91 18.85
N ARG A 17 -19.55 -19.73 18.86
CA ARG A 17 -20.46 -20.08 17.75
C ARG A 17 -20.96 -18.81 17.06
N PHE A 18 -21.05 -18.86 15.75
CA PHE A 18 -21.47 -17.75 14.89
C PHE A 18 -22.59 -18.20 13.95
N SER A 19 -23.46 -17.25 13.62
CA SER A 19 -24.62 -17.50 12.76
C SER A 19 -24.26 -17.49 11.28
N THR A 20 -23.18 -16.81 10.92
CA THR A 20 -22.66 -16.73 9.55
C THR A 20 -21.15 -16.94 9.49
N ASN A 21 -20.65 -17.36 8.32
CA ASN A 21 -19.21 -17.48 8.10
C ASN A 21 -18.50 -16.12 8.17
N GLU A 22 -19.17 -15.03 7.77
CA GLU A 22 -18.61 -13.67 7.83
C GLU A 22 -18.32 -13.24 9.27
N GLU A 23 -19.24 -13.51 10.20
CA GLU A 23 -19.03 -13.26 11.63
C GLU A 23 -17.85 -14.07 12.18
N LEU A 24 -17.72 -15.34 11.79
CA LEU A 24 -16.59 -16.18 12.18
C LEU A 24 -15.26 -15.62 11.66
N VAL A 25 -15.21 -15.19 10.40
CA VAL A 25 -14.01 -14.60 9.79
C VAL A 25 -13.64 -13.29 10.49
N SER A 26 -14.62 -12.42 10.74
CA SER A 26 -14.44 -11.16 11.49
C SER A 26 -13.91 -11.43 12.90
N HIS A 27 -14.52 -12.38 13.61
CA HIS A 27 -14.07 -12.79 14.94
C HIS A 27 -12.64 -13.34 14.94
N ARG A 28 -12.27 -14.19 13.97
CA ARG A 28 -10.90 -14.72 13.89
C ARG A 28 -9.90 -13.59 13.67
N ARG A 29 -10.23 -12.63 12.81
CA ARG A 29 -9.40 -11.44 12.56
C ARG A 29 -9.22 -10.63 13.84
N ILE A 30 -10.32 -10.24 14.48
CA ILE A 30 -10.31 -9.35 15.65
C ILE A 30 -9.71 -10.05 16.87
N SER A 31 -10.16 -11.26 17.21
CA SER A 31 -9.82 -11.92 18.48
C SER A 31 -8.58 -12.82 18.40
N HIS A 32 -8.09 -13.19 17.21
CA HIS A 32 -6.99 -14.16 17.10
C HIS A 32 -5.76 -13.72 16.30
N HIS A 33 -5.81 -12.64 15.53
CA HIS A 33 -4.62 -12.12 14.87
C HIS A 33 -3.74 -11.33 15.82
N VAL A 34 -2.57 -11.86 16.17
CA VAL A 34 -1.59 -11.15 17.03
C VAL A 34 -0.81 -10.07 16.27
N ARG A 35 -0.87 -10.11 14.94
CA ARG A 35 -0.08 -9.29 14.04
C ARG A 35 -0.97 -8.73 12.94
N ALA A 36 -0.81 -7.44 12.68
CA ALA A 36 -1.35 -6.74 11.55
C ALA A 36 -0.22 -6.42 10.56
N ASP A 37 -0.46 -6.71 9.28
CA ASP A 37 0.46 -6.49 8.17
C ASP A 37 -0.01 -5.26 7.38
N LEU A 38 0.50 -4.09 7.76
CA LEU A 38 0.10 -2.82 7.18
C LEU A 38 0.98 -2.46 5.98
N ARG A 39 0.36 -2.02 4.89
CA ARG A 39 1.08 -1.49 3.74
C ARG A 39 1.18 0.04 3.82
N VAL A 40 2.39 0.56 3.97
CA VAL A 40 2.71 2.00 3.92
C VAL A 40 3.47 2.27 2.63
N PHE A 41 2.80 2.87 1.65
CA PHE A 41 3.26 2.94 0.26
C PHE A 41 3.62 1.54 -0.30
N ASN A 42 4.91 1.24 -0.45
CA ASN A 42 5.44 -0.03 -0.93
C ASN A 42 6.13 -0.86 0.15
N THR A 43 6.11 -0.39 1.40
CA THR A 43 6.74 -1.09 2.52
C THR A 43 5.68 -1.78 3.36
N MET A 44 5.88 -3.06 3.63
CA MET A 44 5.09 -3.80 4.62
C MET A 44 5.63 -3.49 6.01
N VAL A 45 4.76 -2.96 6.88
CA VAL A 45 5.02 -2.61 8.28
C VAL A 45 4.22 -3.56 9.15
N TYR A 46 4.90 -4.22 10.08
CA TYR A 46 4.28 -5.21 10.95
C TYR A 46 3.99 -4.61 12.32
N VAL A 47 2.73 -4.62 12.74
CA VAL A 47 2.30 -4.16 14.06
C VAL A 47 1.89 -5.36 14.88
N GLN A 48 2.56 -5.57 16.00
CA GLN A 48 2.26 -6.66 16.91
C GLN A 48 1.50 -6.14 18.13
N ARG A 49 0.39 -6.78 18.48
CA ARG A 49 -0.30 -6.50 19.75
C ARG A 49 0.37 -7.26 20.90
N SER A 50 0.21 -6.74 22.12
CA SER A 50 0.68 -7.44 23.31
C SER A 50 0.02 -8.82 23.41
N ASN A 51 0.84 -9.87 23.54
CA ASN A 51 0.35 -11.24 23.75
C ASN A 51 -0.41 -11.42 25.06
N ARG A 52 -0.27 -10.48 26.01
CA ARG A 52 -0.90 -10.60 27.34
C ARG A 52 -2.39 -10.26 27.32
N ASP A 53 -2.84 -9.45 26.36
CA ASP A 53 -4.23 -8.95 26.28
C ASP A 53 -4.73 -8.95 24.83
N VAL A 54 -4.66 -10.11 24.18
CA VAL A 54 -5.06 -10.30 22.77
C VAL A 54 -6.49 -9.83 22.51
N ASP A 55 -7.40 -9.99 23.49
CA ASP A 55 -8.81 -9.61 23.35
C ASP A 55 -9.09 -8.12 23.65
N ARG A 56 -8.14 -7.38 24.23
CA ARG A 56 -8.37 -5.99 24.67
C ARG A 56 -7.36 -4.98 24.13
N SER A 57 -6.20 -5.42 23.66
CA SER A 57 -5.18 -4.53 23.10
C SER A 57 -5.53 -4.20 21.65
N PRO A 58 -5.80 -2.93 21.32
CA PRO A 58 -5.90 -2.51 19.92
C PRO A 58 -4.52 -2.62 19.25
N PHE A 59 -4.53 -2.71 17.93
CA PHE A 59 -3.38 -2.36 17.11
C PHE A 59 -3.29 -0.84 17.05
N PHE A 60 -2.15 -0.29 17.45
CA PHE A 60 -1.90 1.15 17.36
C PHE A 60 -1.31 1.51 16.00
N CYS A 61 -1.68 2.70 15.50
CA CYS A 61 -1.11 3.25 14.29
C CYS A 61 0.42 3.39 14.44
N PRO A 62 1.22 2.86 13.51
CA PRO A 62 2.68 2.91 13.62
C PRO A 62 3.24 4.28 13.21
N VAL A 63 2.40 5.19 12.71
CA VAL A 63 2.79 6.54 12.28
C VAL A 63 3.01 7.44 13.50
N ASP A 64 4.12 8.16 13.46
CA ASP A 64 4.59 8.99 14.56
C ASP A 64 3.54 10.03 15.00
N HIS A 65 3.40 10.19 16.31
CA HIS A 65 2.38 11.04 16.97
C HIS A 65 0.90 10.68 16.70
N CYS A 66 0.59 9.63 15.93
CA CYS A 66 -0.78 9.17 15.79
C CYS A 66 -1.19 8.28 16.98
N LYS A 67 -2.30 8.63 17.65
CA LYS A 67 -2.84 7.87 18.79
C LYS A 67 -3.97 6.92 18.42
N TYR A 68 -4.28 6.79 17.13
CA TYR A 68 -5.37 5.94 16.67
C TYR A 68 -5.05 4.47 16.96
N GLY A 69 -6.04 3.73 17.47
CA GLY A 69 -5.93 2.30 17.71
C GLY A 69 -7.28 1.61 17.51
N THR A 70 -7.23 0.41 16.92
CA THR A 70 -8.41 -0.42 16.63
C THR A 70 -8.05 -1.90 16.78
N PRO A 71 -8.98 -2.77 17.21
CA PRO A 71 -8.72 -4.21 17.25
C PRO A 71 -8.75 -4.87 15.86
N ASP A 72 -9.20 -4.17 14.82
CA ASP A 72 -9.28 -4.67 13.45
C ASP A 72 -8.16 -4.09 12.56
N GLU A 73 -7.34 -4.98 11.99
CA GLU A 73 -6.30 -4.64 11.02
C GLU A 73 -6.84 -3.90 9.80
N VAL A 74 -8.04 -4.23 9.32
CA VAL A 74 -8.61 -3.62 8.11
C VAL A 74 -8.92 -2.14 8.35
N ASP A 75 -9.50 -1.82 9.52
CA ASP A 75 -9.78 -0.45 9.92
C ASP A 75 -8.47 0.33 10.14
N LEU A 76 -7.45 -0.33 10.68
CA LEU A 76 -6.14 0.30 10.87
C LEU A 76 -5.47 0.64 9.54
N GLN A 77 -5.52 -0.28 8.56
CA GLN A 77 -5.00 -0.03 7.22
C GLN A 77 -5.75 1.11 6.53
N ALA A 78 -7.07 1.16 6.66
CA ALA A 78 -7.87 2.24 6.10
C ALA A 78 -7.53 3.59 6.73
N HIS A 79 -7.37 3.64 8.05
CA HIS A 79 -6.91 4.84 8.74
C HIS A 79 -5.55 5.32 8.20
N VAL A 80 -4.57 4.43 8.05
CA VAL A 80 -3.26 4.77 7.48
C VAL A 80 -3.38 5.34 6.07
N ASN A 81 -4.18 4.69 5.21
CA ASN A 81 -4.40 5.12 3.83
C ASN A 81 -5.03 6.51 3.75
N ILE A 82 -6.05 6.77 4.58
CA ILE A 82 -6.85 7.99 4.52
C ILE A 82 -6.11 9.17 5.16
N VAL A 83 -5.49 8.95 6.34
CA VAL A 83 -4.95 10.01 7.19
C VAL A 83 -3.48 10.29 6.88
N HIS A 84 -2.69 9.25 6.57
CA HIS A 84 -1.23 9.39 6.51
C HIS A 84 -0.65 9.31 5.10
N LEU A 85 -1.25 8.55 4.18
CA LEU A 85 -0.71 8.41 2.81
C LEU A 85 -1.02 9.58 1.87
N ARG A 86 -1.70 10.63 2.35
CA ARG A 86 -1.86 11.90 1.61
C ARG A 86 -0.54 12.65 1.47
N ASN A 87 0.36 12.48 2.43
CA ASN A 87 1.68 13.11 2.42
C ASN A 87 2.68 12.23 1.66
N ASP A 88 3.68 12.83 1.02
CA ASP A 88 4.73 12.09 0.31
C ASP A 88 5.75 11.40 1.23
N ARG A 89 5.64 11.66 2.54
CA ARG A 89 6.54 11.14 3.57
C ARG A 89 5.75 10.77 4.82
N VAL A 90 6.05 9.60 5.37
CA VAL A 90 5.46 9.11 6.62
C VAL A 90 6.58 8.68 7.55
N HIS A 91 6.58 9.20 8.77
CA HIS A 91 7.47 8.75 9.83
C HIS A 91 6.80 7.62 10.58
N VAL A 92 7.44 6.45 10.61
CA VAL A 92 6.98 5.26 11.31
C VAL A 92 7.89 5.01 12.50
N THR A 93 7.31 4.80 13.68
CA THR A 93 8.05 4.48 14.89
C THR A 93 8.08 2.98 15.07
N CYS A 94 9.27 2.38 14.99
CA CYS A 94 9.48 0.96 15.16
C CYS A 94 10.15 0.69 16.51
N ASP A 95 9.53 -0.15 17.32
CA ASP A 95 10.20 -0.77 18.46
C ASP A 95 10.99 -1.97 17.92
N VAL A 96 12.31 -1.85 17.84
CA VAL A 96 13.15 -3.01 17.52
C VAL A 96 13.28 -3.82 18.81
N PRO A 97 12.74 -5.05 18.89
CA PRO A 97 13.08 -5.92 20.01
C PRO A 97 14.59 -6.10 19.98
N ALA A 98 15.27 -5.87 21.10
CA ALA A 98 16.72 -6.11 21.19
C ALA A 98 16.99 -7.60 20.91
N VAL A 99 17.21 -7.96 19.65
CA VAL A 99 17.56 -9.33 19.25
C VAL A 99 19.02 -9.53 19.59
N SER A 100 19.32 -9.72 20.88
CA SER A 100 20.52 -10.42 21.30
C SER A 100 20.08 -11.73 21.91
N ARG A 101 20.15 -12.80 21.11
CA ARG A 101 19.85 -14.17 21.56
C ARG A 101 20.77 -14.65 22.68
N ASN A 102 21.82 -13.91 23.04
CA ASN A 102 22.87 -14.36 23.96
C ASN A 102 23.10 -13.49 25.20
N TYR A 103 22.30 -12.44 25.44
CA TYR A 103 22.40 -11.69 26.70
C TYR A 103 21.09 -11.78 27.47
N ALA A 104 21.03 -12.80 28.31
CA ALA A 104 20.06 -12.85 29.40
C ALA A 104 20.23 -11.61 30.28
N ARG A 105 19.12 -10.92 30.53
CA ARG A 105 18.88 -10.00 31.66
C ARG A 105 19.83 -8.80 31.74
N ARG A 106 19.40 -7.70 31.14
CA ARG A 106 19.44 -6.35 31.72
C ARG A 106 18.53 -5.43 30.92
N ASP A 107 17.84 -4.54 31.61
CA ASP A 107 16.86 -3.58 31.10
C ASP A 107 17.48 -2.65 30.05
N ILE A 108 17.56 -3.10 28.80
CA ILE A 108 17.82 -2.20 27.68
C ILE A 108 16.47 -1.59 27.34
N PRO A 109 16.24 -0.28 27.61
CA PRO A 109 15.01 0.36 27.21
C PRO A 109 14.85 0.17 25.71
N ALA A 110 13.66 -0.29 25.27
CA ALA A 110 13.36 -0.45 23.86
C ALA A 110 13.68 0.88 23.15
N LYS A 111 14.78 0.90 22.40
CA LYS A 111 15.15 2.08 21.64
C LYS A 111 14.14 2.19 20.52
N LYS A 112 13.31 3.23 20.60
CA LYS A 112 12.36 3.57 19.53
C LYS A 112 13.17 4.09 18.35
N PHE A 113 13.10 3.42 17.22
CA PHE A 113 13.70 3.91 15.97
C PHE A 113 12.64 4.62 15.16
N ARG A 114 12.96 5.81 14.67
CA ARG A 114 12.11 6.54 13.73
C ARG A 114 12.60 6.23 12.32
N VAL A 115 11.75 5.58 11.53
CA VAL A 115 12.01 5.27 10.12
C VAL A 115 11.17 6.23 9.26
N THR A 116 11.79 6.88 8.28
CA THR A 116 11.07 7.71 7.32
C THR A 116 10.83 6.92 6.05
N ILE A 117 9.57 6.70 5.70
CA ILE A 117 9.16 6.02 4.48
C ILE A 117 8.70 7.07 3.48
N HIS A 118 9.29 7.04 2.28
CA HIS A 118 8.98 7.94 1.18
C HIS A 118 8.05 7.27 0.19
N LYS A 119 7.10 8.03 -0.36
CA LYS A 119 6.30 7.62 -1.51
C LYS A 119 7.21 7.52 -2.72
N ASP A 120 7.28 6.35 -3.36
CA ASP A 120 7.99 6.24 -4.64
C ASP A 120 7.12 6.87 -5.73
N PRO A 121 7.56 7.97 -6.39
CA PRO A 121 6.79 8.64 -7.43
C PRO A 121 6.52 7.75 -8.65
N ARG A 122 7.24 6.62 -8.79
CA ARG A 122 7.06 5.67 -9.89
C ARG A 122 5.92 4.68 -9.67
N PHE A 123 5.37 4.58 -8.46
CA PHE A 123 4.25 3.68 -8.16
C PHE A 123 2.94 4.45 -8.13
N LEU A 124 2.06 4.14 -9.08
CA LEU A 124 0.68 4.60 -9.05
C LEU A 124 -0.05 3.97 -7.85
N PRO A 125 -0.94 4.71 -7.16
CA PRO A 125 -1.75 4.14 -6.09
C PRO A 125 -2.54 2.94 -6.63
N LEU A 126 -2.33 1.76 -6.03
CA LEU A 126 -3.16 0.58 -6.28
C LEU A 126 -4.62 1.01 -6.11
N HIS A 127 -5.43 0.78 -7.16
CA HIS A 127 -6.84 1.17 -7.23
C HIS A 127 -7.53 1.04 -5.87
N ALA A 128 -8.03 2.16 -5.34
CA ALA A 128 -8.79 2.18 -4.10
C ALA A 128 -9.94 1.17 -4.22
N SER A 129 -9.90 0.10 -3.42
CA SER A 129 -10.98 -0.88 -3.34
C SER A 129 -12.32 -0.16 -3.15
N PRO A 130 -13.43 -0.61 -3.74
CA PRO A 130 -14.75 -0.05 -3.48
C PRO A 130 -15.10 0.05 -1.98
N GLN A 131 -14.50 -0.81 -1.14
CA GLN A 131 -14.64 -0.75 0.31
C GLN A 131 -13.90 0.45 0.93
N LEU A 132 -12.77 0.86 0.35
CA LEU A 132 -11.98 2.03 0.76
C LEU A 132 -12.75 3.33 0.52
N LYS A 133 -13.44 3.45 -0.62
CA LYS A 133 -14.34 4.60 -0.88
C LYS A 133 -15.50 4.69 0.12
N LYS A 134 -16.15 3.55 0.43
CA LYS A 134 -17.20 3.50 1.45
C LYS A 134 -16.67 3.84 2.84
N LEU A 135 -15.43 3.48 3.15
CA LEU A 135 -14.78 3.85 4.41
C LEU A 135 -14.36 5.32 4.43
N GLU A 136 -13.90 5.89 3.31
CA GLU A 136 -13.64 7.32 3.16
C GLU A 136 -14.90 8.16 3.39
N GLU A 137 -16.04 7.74 2.83
CA GLU A 137 -17.34 8.37 3.06
C GLU A 137 -17.78 8.25 4.53
N LYS A 138 -17.64 7.07 5.14
CA LYS A 138 -17.92 6.87 6.58
C LYS A 138 -17.02 7.71 7.48
N HIS A 139 -15.72 7.79 7.15
CA HIS A 139 -14.74 8.55 7.92
C HIS A 139 -14.99 10.06 7.79
N ALA A 140 -15.34 10.54 6.58
CA ALA A 140 -15.77 11.91 6.37
C ALA A 140 -17.03 12.24 7.19
N GLN A 141 -17.99 11.32 7.25
CA GLN A 141 -19.20 11.45 8.08
C GLN A 141 -18.90 11.41 9.60
N SER A 142 -17.93 10.61 10.05
CA SER A 142 -17.54 10.56 11.46
C SER A 142 -16.76 11.80 11.90
N LEU A 143 -15.96 12.39 11.01
CA LEU A 143 -15.22 13.64 11.28
C LEU A 143 -16.14 14.88 11.28
N SER A 144 -17.31 14.81 10.62
CA SER A 144 -18.31 15.89 10.64
C SER A 144 -19.19 15.91 11.89
N LYS A 145 -19.10 14.89 12.76
CA LYS A 145 -19.76 14.92 14.06
C LYS A 145 -18.81 15.56 15.07
N PRO A 146 -19.21 16.62 15.79
CA PRO A 146 -18.45 17.11 16.92
C PRO A 146 -18.18 15.94 17.85
N THR A 147 -16.93 15.71 18.21
CA THR A 147 -16.56 14.79 19.26
C THR A 147 -17.28 15.26 20.52
N GLU A 148 -18.38 14.60 20.89
CA GLU A 148 -18.91 14.71 22.24
C GLU A 148 -17.77 14.26 23.15
N SER A 149 -17.21 15.24 23.85
CA SER A 149 -16.19 15.07 24.86
C SER A 149 -16.58 13.92 25.75
N TYR A 150 -15.70 12.91 25.80
CA TYR A 150 -15.77 11.86 26.80
C TYR A 150 -15.88 12.55 28.16
N ARG A 151 -17.05 12.43 28.78
CA ARG A 151 -17.38 12.98 30.09
C ARG A 151 -16.29 12.55 31.06
N GLU A 152 -15.54 13.52 31.56
CA GLU A 152 -14.64 13.37 32.69
C GLU A 152 -15.44 12.77 33.85
N LEU A 153 -15.00 11.61 34.32
CA LEU A 153 -15.33 11.15 35.65
C LEU A 153 -14.61 12.11 36.61
N SER A 154 -15.38 13.08 37.09
CA SER A 154 -15.06 13.92 38.23
C SER A 154 -14.73 13.04 39.44
N ALA A 155 -13.49 13.13 39.91
CA ALA A 155 -13.16 12.91 41.31
C ALA A 155 -12.58 14.23 41.81
N ASP A 156 -13.24 14.77 42.82
CA ASP A 156 -12.93 16.01 43.52
C ASP A 156 -11.45 16.10 43.87
N TYR A 157 -10.83 17.26 43.63
CA TYR A 157 -10.00 17.90 44.66
C TYR A 157 -9.68 19.36 44.31
N ASP A 158 -9.72 20.16 45.36
CA ASP A 158 -9.74 21.61 45.45
C ASP A 158 -8.66 22.40 44.68
N GLY A 159 -9.13 23.48 44.05
CA GLY A 159 -8.76 24.83 44.45
C GLY A 159 -7.33 25.30 44.15
N PHE A 160 -7.19 26.12 43.11
CA PHE A 160 -6.36 27.33 43.19
C PHE A 160 -6.78 28.33 42.11
N GLU A 161 -7.37 29.45 42.55
CA GLU A 161 -7.54 30.67 41.76
C GLU A 161 -6.17 31.32 41.56
N ILE A 162 -5.80 31.69 40.32
CA ILE A 162 -4.98 32.87 40.07
C ILE A 162 -5.53 33.63 38.86
N THR A 163 -5.66 34.92 39.10
CA THR A 163 -6.25 36.02 38.35
C THR A 163 -5.38 36.54 37.19
N GLY A 164 -6.05 37.12 36.17
CA GLY A 164 -5.76 38.48 35.72
C GLY A 164 -4.81 38.75 34.53
N SER A 165 -5.43 39.30 33.47
CA SER A 165 -4.95 40.41 32.60
C SER A 165 -3.77 40.16 31.64
N SER A 166 -3.89 40.35 30.32
CA SER A 166 -4.27 41.51 29.49
C SER A 166 -3.15 42.56 29.27
N MET A 167 -2.64 42.53 28.02
CA MET A 167 -2.13 43.62 27.17
C MET A 167 -0.76 44.31 27.38
N VAL A 168 -0.26 44.74 26.21
CA VAL A 168 0.66 45.82 25.81
C VAL A 168 2.21 45.69 25.83
N ASN A 169 2.74 45.70 24.60
CA ASN A 169 3.76 46.57 23.98
C ASN A 169 5.20 46.77 24.51
N SER A 170 6.08 46.82 23.49
CA SER A 170 7.23 47.72 23.28
C SER A 170 8.67 47.24 23.55
N SER A 171 9.41 47.22 22.43
CA SER A 171 10.69 47.89 22.15
C SER A 171 12.02 47.48 22.78
N ASP A 172 12.97 47.24 21.85
CA ASP A 172 14.39 47.65 21.78
C ASP A 172 15.43 47.25 22.84
N GLN A 173 16.34 46.37 22.39
CA GLN A 173 17.84 46.39 22.46
C GLN A 173 18.59 46.55 23.82
N PRO A 174 19.92 46.24 23.90
CA PRO A 174 20.63 45.01 23.52
C PRO A 174 21.63 44.57 24.64
N ARG A 175 22.51 43.59 24.31
CA ARG A 175 23.83 43.29 24.95
C ARG A 175 23.85 42.51 26.29
N LYS A 176 24.30 41.24 26.23
CA LYS A 176 25.66 40.78 26.68
C LYS A 176 25.70 39.24 26.85
N ARG A 177 26.72 38.62 26.25
CA ARG A 177 27.34 37.34 26.68
C ARG A 177 27.93 37.52 28.09
N PRO A 178 28.06 36.48 28.94
CA PRO A 178 28.97 35.36 28.66
C PRO A 178 28.53 33.96 29.18
N THR A 179 29.11 32.92 28.57
CA THR A 179 29.34 31.55 29.10
C THR A 179 30.44 31.53 30.19
N PRO A 180 30.83 30.40 30.81
CA PRO A 180 30.17 29.10 31.07
C PRO A 180 30.32 28.63 32.56
N THR A 181 29.68 27.54 32.97
CA THR A 181 30.24 26.67 34.03
C THR A 181 29.71 25.25 33.96
N SER A 182 30.65 24.32 33.85
CA SER A 182 30.53 22.89 34.10
C SER A 182 30.31 22.59 35.58
N GLY A 183 29.48 21.61 35.90
CA GLY A 183 29.37 21.03 37.24
C GLY A 183 28.86 19.61 37.14
N ALA A 184 29.77 18.66 37.23
CA ALA A 184 29.49 17.23 37.36
C ALA A 184 29.18 16.93 38.83
N GLU A 185 28.10 16.20 39.12
CA GLU A 185 28.00 15.42 40.35
C GLU A 185 27.34 14.06 40.07
N THR A 186 28.15 13.03 40.32
CA THR A 186 27.81 11.64 40.46
C THR A 186 27.12 11.40 41.80
N ALA A 187 25.98 10.72 41.80
CA ALA A 187 25.41 10.12 43.00
C ALA A 187 25.20 8.62 42.80
N THR A 188 26.00 7.86 43.52
CA THR A 188 25.84 6.43 43.85
C THR A 188 24.55 6.19 44.61
N LEU A 189 23.82 5.12 44.28
CA LEU A 189 22.82 4.58 45.21
C LEU A 189 22.80 3.04 45.23
N GLU A 190 22.42 2.57 46.39
CA GLU A 190 22.87 1.34 47.03
C GLU A 190 22.09 0.09 46.62
N LYS A 191 22.77 -1.02 46.90
CA LYS A 191 22.41 -2.41 46.66
C LYS A 191 21.61 -2.93 47.87
N THR A 192 20.37 -3.35 47.66
CA THR A 192 19.60 -4.13 48.66
C THR A 192 19.38 -5.55 48.15
N THR A 193 19.79 -6.52 48.97
CA THR A 193 19.78 -7.96 48.70
C THR A 193 18.95 -8.64 49.78
N VAL A 194 17.89 -9.40 49.45
CA VAL A 194 17.34 -10.50 50.28
C VAL A 194 16.49 -11.45 49.37
N PRO A 195 16.08 -12.67 49.79
CA PRO A 195 16.63 -13.94 49.31
C PRO A 195 15.57 -14.87 48.65
N PRO A 196 15.95 -16.08 48.16
CA PRO A 196 15.01 -17.01 47.54
C PRO A 196 14.41 -18.00 48.54
N SER A 197 13.13 -18.31 48.36
CA SER A 197 12.43 -19.44 48.97
C SER A 197 12.42 -20.64 48.01
N SER A 198 12.83 -21.79 48.55
CA SER A 198 12.81 -23.13 47.96
C SER A 198 11.73 -23.98 48.63
N SER A 199 10.99 -24.79 47.86
CA SER A 199 10.32 -26.04 48.32
C SER A 199 9.76 -26.80 47.10
N THR A 200 10.29 -27.96 46.72
CA THR A 200 9.94 -29.37 47.09
C THR A 200 8.77 -30.01 46.34
N SER A 201 9.06 -31.15 45.69
CA SER A 201 8.29 -32.42 45.53
C SER A 201 8.59 -33.02 44.14
N GLY A 202 8.87 -34.31 43.93
CA GLY A 202 8.76 -35.47 44.81
C GLY A 202 7.97 -36.59 44.12
N ALA A 203 8.70 -37.60 43.64
CA ALA A 203 8.32 -39.00 43.47
C ALA A 203 7.25 -39.45 42.43
N ALA A 204 7.77 -40.16 41.42
CA ALA A 204 7.41 -41.48 40.89
C ALA A 204 6.06 -42.14 41.25
N THR A 205 5.46 -42.80 40.24
CA THR A 205 5.10 -44.22 40.28
C THR A 205 4.81 -44.76 38.88
N ASP A 206 5.36 -45.94 38.62
CA ASP A 206 5.02 -46.86 37.54
C ASP A 206 3.59 -47.38 37.70
N ASP A 207 2.92 -47.71 36.58
CA ASP A 207 2.20 -48.98 36.53
C ASP A 207 1.89 -49.43 35.09
N ALA A 208 2.19 -50.70 34.86
CA ALA A 208 1.98 -51.42 33.63
C ALA A 208 0.50 -51.78 33.45
N ASN A 209 -0.02 -51.70 32.23
CA ASN A 209 -1.17 -52.53 31.88
C ASN A 209 -1.13 -52.98 30.41
N LYS A 210 -0.97 -54.29 30.23
CA LYS A 210 -1.12 -55.01 28.97
C LYS A 210 -2.62 -55.17 28.70
N SER A 211 -3.10 -54.72 27.55
CA SER A 211 -4.39 -55.14 27.03
C SER A 211 -4.29 -55.42 25.53
N SER A 212 -4.55 -56.68 25.18
CA SER A 212 -4.58 -57.24 23.84
C SER A 212 -5.91 -56.93 23.17
N VAL A 213 -5.89 -56.29 21.99
CA VAL A 213 -7.06 -56.22 21.07
C VAL A 213 -6.56 -56.36 19.63
N PRO A 214 -6.96 -57.40 18.87
CA PRO A 214 -6.71 -57.47 17.44
C PRO A 214 -8.04 -57.31 16.66
N ALA A 215 -8.38 -56.10 16.21
CA ALA A 215 -9.53 -55.92 15.29
C ALA A 215 -9.62 -54.57 14.54
N VAL A 216 -8.54 -53.78 14.38
CA VAL A 216 -8.65 -52.42 13.79
C VAL A 216 -7.84 -52.23 12.48
N THR A 217 -7.06 -53.22 12.06
CA THR A 217 -6.14 -53.08 10.92
C THR A 217 -6.82 -53.09 9.54
N ASN A 218 -8.07 -53.54 9.41
CA ASN A 218 -8.74 -53.61 8.10
C ASN A 218 -9.48 -52.33 7.69
N LEU A 219 -9.80 -51.43 8.63
CA LEU A 219 -10.51 -50.18 8.31
C LEU A 219 -9.54 -49.06 7.86
N ALA A 220 -8.32 -49.05 8.39
CA ALA A 220 -7.28 -48.09 8.01
C ALA A 220 -6.85 -48.28 6.54
N ALA A 221 -6.68 -49.52 6.09
CA ALA A 221 -6.29 -49.83 4.71
C ALA A 221 -7.37 -49.48 3.66
N ALA A 222 -8.65 -49.51 4.04
CA ALA A 222 -9.75 -49.06 3.16
C ALA A 222 -9.84 -47.53 3.09
N SER A 223 -9.56 -46.82 4.19
CA SER A 223 -9.50 -45.36 4.24
C SER A 223 -8.36 -44.79 3.38
N GLU A 224 -7.16 -45.39 3.45
CA GLU A 224 -6.01 -44.98 2.65
C GLU A 224 -6.22 -45.15 1.13
N ARG A 225 -7.00 -46.16 0.72
CA ARG A 225 -7.37 -46.36 -0.69
C ARG A 225 -8.35 -45.31 -1.22
N ASN A 226 -9.25 -44.80 -0.38
CA ASN A 226 -10.18 -43.74 -0.77
C ASN A 226 -9.50 -42.37 -0.84
N ILE A 227 -8.61 -42.06 0.11
CA ILE A 227 -7.83 -40.81 0.12
C ILE A 227 -6.95 -40.70 -1.14
N THR A 228 -6.38 -41.81 -1.58
CA THR A 228 -5.54 -41.84 -2.79
C THR A 228 -6.33 -41.71 -4.09
N MET A 229 -7.60 -42.12 -4.12
CA MET A 229 -8.46 -41.95 -5.30
C MET A 229 -8.95 -40.51 -5.46
N GLU A 230 -9.39 -39.85 -4.37
CA GLU A 230 -9.77 -38.44 -4.42
C GLU A 230 -8.59 -37.53 -4.80
N GLN A 231 -7.40 -37.79 -4.27
CA GLN A 231 -6.19 -37.06 -4.68
C GLN A 231 -5.89 -37.23 -6.18
N ARG A 232 -6.09 -38.44 -6.75
CA ARG A 232 -5.88 -38.68 -8.18
C ARG A 232 -6.91 -37.97 -9.04
N LEU A 233 -8.19 -37.94 -8.62
CA LEU A 233 -9.22 -37.20 -9.33
C LEU A 233 -8.99 -35.68 -9.24
N TYR A 234 -8.56 -35.18 -8.10
CA TYR A 234 -8.19 -33.77 -7.92
C TYR A 234 -6.98 -33.39 -8.78
N GLN A 235 -5.95 -34.23 -8.82
CA GLN A 235 -4.78 -34.03 -9.69
C GLN A 235 -5.13 -34.13 -11.18
N ALA A 236 -6.00 -35.06 -11.58
CA ALA A 236 -6.44 -35.19 -12.97
C ALA A 236 -7.34 -34.03 -13.41
N TYR A 237 -8.19 -33.53 -12.53
CA TYR A 237 -8.99 -32.32 -12.76
C TYR A 237 -8.08 -31.11 -12.93
N HIS A 238 -7.12 -30.90 -12.02
CA HIS A 238 -6.14 -29.81 -12.15
C HIS A 238 -5.22 -29.97 -13.35
N ALA A 239 -4.87 -31.19 -13.78
CA ALA A 239 -4.09 -31.39 -15.00
C ALA A 239 -4.87 -31.05 -16.28
N LYS A 240 -6.20 -31.19 -16.27
CA LYS A 240 -7.07 -30.81 -17.40
C LYS A 240 -7.46 -29.34 -17.41
N VAL A 241 -7.50 -28.70 -16.24
CA VAL A 241 -7.84 -27.28 -16.06
C VAL A 241 -6.58 -26.43 -15.90
N ALA A 242 -5.39 -27.04 -15.83
CA ALA A 242 -4.13 -26.32 -15.77
C ALA A 242 -4.03 -25.42 -17.01
N PRO A 243 -3.92 -24.09 -16.83
CA PRO A 243 -3.75 -23.18 -17.96
C PRO A 243 -2.54 -23.67 -18.75
N VAL A 244 -2.75 -23.92 -20.04
CA VAL A 244 -1.68 -24.29 -20.97
C VAL A 244 -0.60 -23.24 -20.80
N ALA A 245 0.56 -23.64 -20.28
CA ALA A 245 1.64 -22.70 -19.98
C ALA A 245 1.92 -21.89 -21.25
N PRO A 246 1.81 -20.56 -21.22
CA PRO A 246 1.94 -19.76 -22.42
C PRO A 246 3.28 -20.07 -23.06
N THR A 247 3.25 -20.41 -24.35
CA THR A 247 4.44 -20.80 -25.11
C THR A 247 5.52 -19.72 -24.94
N SER A 248 6.79 -20.13 -24.88
CA SER A 248 7.92 -19.23 -24.63
C SER A 248 7.97 -18.04 -25.60
N GLN A 249 7.39 -18.18 -26.79
CA GLN A 249 7.30 -17.16 -27.82
C GLN A 249 6.24 -16.09 -27.52
N SER A 250 5.07 -16.46 -27.01
CA SER A 250 4.02 -15.51 -26.59
C SER A 250 4.49 -14.66 -25.40
N GLN A 251 5.15 -15.27 -24.42
CA GLN A 251 5.75 -14.54 -23.29
C GLN A 251 6.84 -13.56 -23.74
N LYS A 252 7.62 -13.91 -24.77
CA LYS A 252 8.67 -13.04 -25.31
C LYS A 252 8.08 -11.81 -26.00
N ARG A 253 7.00 -11.98 -26.78
CA ARG A 253 6.29 -10.86 -27.45
C ARG A 253 5.67 -9.89 -26.44
N GLN A 254 4.94 -10.40 -25.43
CA GLN A 254 4.37 -9.54 -24.38
C GLN A 254 5.41 -8.73 -23.60
N ARG A 255 6.61 -9.29 -23.38
CA ARG A 255 7.71 -8.55 -22.75
C ARG A 255 8.23 -7.44 -23.67
N GLN A 256 8.40 -7.75 -24.95
CA GLN A 256 8.90 -6.78 -25.94
C GLN A 256 7.95 -5.59 -26.12
N ASP A 257 6.63 -5.81 -26.13
CA ASP A 257 5.66 -4.72 -26.21
C ASP A 257 5.68 -3.84 -24.95
N ARG A 258 5.77 -4.45 -23.76
CA ARG A 258 5.91 -3.71 -22.49
C ARG A 258 7.18 -2.87 -22.44
N ASP A 259 8.31 -3.44 -22.86
CA ASP A 259 9.59 -2.73 -22.87
C ASP A 259 9.50 -1.49 -23.79
N MET A 260 8.82 -1.61 -24.93
CA MET A 260 8.64 -0.49 -25.87
C MET A 260 7.75 0.63 -25.32
N GLU A 261 6.75 0.31 -24.48
CA GLU A 261 5.89 1.30 -23.84
C GLU A 261 6.64 2.12 -22.80
N ASP A 262 7.43 1.45 -21.97
CA ASP A 262 8.31 2.08 -21.01
C ASP A 262 9.34 2.97 -21.73
N ASP A 263 9.85 2.52 -22.88
CA ASP A 263 10.75 3.30 -23.73
C ASP A 263 10.09 4.59 -24.26
N LEU A 264 8.83 4.53 -24.71
CA LEU A 264 8.11 5.71 -25.22
C LEU A 264 7.79 6.72 -24.11
N ALA A 265 7.34 6.25 -22.95
CA ALA A 265 7.08 7.11 -21.79
C ALA A 265 8.38 7.77 -21.30
N GLU A 266 9.50 7.05 -21.35
CA GLU A 266 10.81 7.59 -21.01
C GLU A 266 11.31 8.58 -22.07
N GLU A 267 11.03 8.36 -23.36
CA GLU A 267 11.35 9.34 -24.41
C GLU A 267 10.57 10.65 -24.23
N VAL A 268 9.28 10.60 -23.87
CA VAL A 268 8.50 11.81 -23.50
C VAL A 268 9.21 12.61 -22.41
N ARG A 269 9.64 11.92 -21.34
CA ARG A 269 10.35 12.56 -20.22
C ARG A 269 11.69 13.13 -20.65
N ARG A 270 12.44 12.39 -21.46
CA ARG A 270 13.75 12.77 -21.98
C ARG A 270 13.66 14.02 -22.85
N THR A 271 12.68 14.08 -23.75
CA THR A 271 12.47 15.26 -24.61
C THR A 271 12.07 16.48 -23.80
N ALA A 272 11.11 16.36 -22.88
CA ALA A 272 10.72 17.47 -22.00
C ALA A 272 11.91 17.99 -21.17
N LYS A 273 12.72 17.08 -20.60
CA LYS A 273 13.93 17.42 -19.85
C LYS A 273 14.96 18.15 -20.72
N ARG A 274 15.19 17.66 -21.95
CA ARG A 274 16.09 18.28 -22.92
C ARG A 274 15.66 19.71 -23.22
N ARG A 275 14.37 19.91 -23.48
CA ARG A 275 13.82 21.24 -23.80
C ARG A 275 13.92 22.21 -22.62
N ILE A 276 13.59 21.77 -21.40
CA ILE A 276 13.79 22.59 -20.20
C ILE A 276 15.27 23.01 -20.06
N THR A 277 16.20 22.07 -20.31
CA THR A 277 17.63 22.35 -20.23
C THR A 277 18.07 23.38 -21.28
N GLU A 278 17.55 23.30 -22.50
CA GLU A 278 17.80 24.27 -23.58
C GLU A 278 17.29 25.67 -23.21
N GLU A 279 16.05 25.79 -22.73
CA GLU A 279 15.47 27.06 -22.29
C GLU A 279 16.27 27.67 -21.13
N MET A 280 16.65 26.85 -20.15
CA MET A 280 17.52 27.29 -19.05
C MET A 280 18.87 27.80 -19.56
N ASN A 281 19.54 27.06 -20.45
CA ASN A 281 20.83 27.48 -21.02
C ASN A 281 20.71 28.75 -21.84
N GLN A 282 19.61 28.93 -22.59
CA GLN A 282 19.36 30.14 -23.36
C GLN A 282 19.25 31.37 -22.45
N VAL A 283 18.48 31.27 -21.36
CA VAL A 283 18.33 32.37 -20.39
C VAL A 283 19.64 32.64 -19.64
N LEU A 284 20.36 31.59 -19.22
CA LEU A 284 21.65 31.71 -18.53
C LEU A 284 22.76 32.29 -19.41
N SER A 285 22.66 32.17 -20.74
CA SER A 285 23.63 32.76 -21.68
C SER A 285 23.45 34.27 -21.89
N GLY A 286 22.31 34.84 -21.48
CA GLY A 286 22.01 36.26 -21.61
C GLY A 286 22.11 37.02 -20.29
N GLU A 287 21.77 38.32 -20.33
CA GLU A 287 21.60 39.12 -19.12
C GLU A 287 20.40 38.61 -18.30
N LEU A 288 20.67 38.25 -17.03
CA LEU A 288 19.71 37.74 -16.06
C LEU A 288 18.83 38.87 -15.51
N ALA A 289 17.79 39.23 -16.26
CA ALA A 289 16.73 40.10 -15.80
C ALA A 289 15.60 39.29 -15.15
N THR A 290 14.90 39.87 -14.17
CA THR A 290 13.76 39.23 -13.47
C THR A 290 12.65 38.85 -14.44
N GLU A 291 12.35 39.70 -15.42
CA GLU A 291 11.33 39.45 -16.45
C GLU A 291 11.63 38.18 -17.26
N LYS A 292 12.90 37.92 -17.59
CA LYS A 292 13.29 36.70 -18.30
C LYS A 292 13.20 35.44 -17.44
N ALA A 293 13.36 35.57 -16.11
CA ALA A 293 13.17 34.46 -15.19
C ALA A 293 11.68 34.09 -15.08
N GLU A 294 10.79 35.08 -14.99
CA GLU A 294 9.33 34.86 -15.01
C GLU A 294 8.88 34.24 -16.34
N GLU A 295 9.42 34.71 -17.47
CA GLU A 295 9.16 34.11 -18.78
C GLU A 295 9.61 32.65 -18.85
N LEU A 296 10.81 32.34 -18.34
CA LEU A 296 11.34 30.98 -18.26
C LEU A 296 10.45 30.06 -17.41
N GLU A 297 10.01 30.53 -16.24
CA GLU A 297 9.10 29.78 -15.38
C GLU A 297 7.79 29.47 -16.12
N GLY A 298 7.21 30.45 -16.82
CA GLY A 298 6.04 30.25 -17.66
C GLY A 298 6.26 29.18 -18.74
N ARG A 299 7.39 29.23 -19.45
CA ARG A 299 7.74 28.23 -20.47
C ARG A 299 7.94 26.84 -19.87
N ILE A 300 8.61 26.71 -18.73
CA ILE A 300 8.80 25.43 -18.03
C ILE A 300 7.44 24.82 -17.65
N VAL A 301 6.51 25.62 -17.13
CA VAL A 301 5.15 25.16 -16.79
C VAL A 301 4.43 24.63 -18.03
N VAL A 302 4.54 25.32 -19.16
CA VAL A 302 3.96 24.87 -20.43
C VAL A 302 4.57 23.54 -20.90
N ILE A 303 5.91 23.40 -20.86
CA ILE A 303 6.59 22.15 -21.21
C ILE A 303 6.12 20.99 -20.31
N ASP A 304 5.97 21.24 -19.01
CA ASP A 304 5.50 20.24 -18.04
C ASP A 304 4.04 19.83 -18.30
N GLY A 305 3.21 20.79 -18.68
CA GLY A 305 1.82 20.57 -19.11
C GLY A 305 1.75 19.69 -20.35
N VAL A 306 2.52 20.01 -21.40
CA VAL A 306 2.63 19.22 -22.63
C VAL A 306 3.10 17.79 -22.34
N ARG A 307 4.15 17.63 -21.52
CA ARG A 307 4.66 16.32 -21.08
C ARG A 307 3.56 15.49 -20.41
N THR A 308 2.83 16.10 -19.48
CA THR A 308 1.77 15.43 -18.70
C THR A 308 0.61 15.00 -19.59
N MET A 309 0.22 15.84 -20.56
CA MET A 309 -0.82 15.54 -21.53
C MET A 309 -0.44 14.34 -22.42
N CYS A 310 0.78 14.31 -22.94
CA CYS A 310 1.26 13.20 -23.78
C CYS A 310 1.31 11.88 -22.99
N LEU A 311 1.85 11.88 -21.77
CA LEU A 311 1.87 10.69 -20.90
C LEU A 311 0.46 10.19 -20.57
N LYS A 312 -0.50 11.09 -20.36
CA LYS A 312 -1.90 10.73 -20.13
C LYS A 312 -2.51 10.06 -21.37
N ALA A 313 -2.23 10.58 -22.56
CA ALA A 313 -2.71 10.00 -23.81
C ALA A 313 -2.14 8.60 -24.06
N LEU A 314 -0.82 8.42 -23.89
CA LEU A 314 -0.17 7.11 -23.99
C LEU A 314 -0.79 6.07 -23.05
N ARG A 315 -1.03 6.45 -21.79
CA ARG A 315 -1.70 5.58 -20.80
C ARG A 315 -3.13 5.23 -21.20
N LYS A 316 -3.90 6.20 -21.70
CA LYS A 316 -5.27 5.96 -22.14
C LYS A 316 -5.33 4.99 -23.32
N MET A 317 -4.39 5.09 -24.26
CA MET A 317 -4.28 4.12 -25.36
C MET A 317 -3.94 2.71 -24.86
N GLU A 318 -3.08 2.60 -23.85
CA GLU A 318 -2.80 1.32 -23.18
C GLU A 318 -4.07 0.73 -22.54
N GLU A 319 -4.84 1.54 -21.82
CA GLU A 319 -6.08 1.09 -21.17
C GLU A 319 -7.11 0.59 -22.19
N VAL A 320 -7.24 1.29 -23.33
CA VAL A 320 -8.09 0.87 -24.45
C VAL A 320 -7.62 -0.45 -25.04
N SER A 321 -6.30 -0.66 -25.14
CA SER A 321 -5.70 -1.92 -25.60
C SER A 321 -5.97 -3.08 -24.64
N ARG A 322 -5.79 -2.86 -23.33
CA ARG A 322 -5.96 -3.89 -22.30
C ARG A 322 -7.40 -4.40 -22.20
N GLY A 323 -8.38 -3.57 -22.57
CA GLY A 323 -9.78 -3.97 -22.63
C GLY A 323 -10.11 -4.89 -23.81
N TYR A 324 -9.13 -5.29 -24.63
CA TYR A 324 -9.29 -6.26 -25.71
C TYR A 324 -9.26 -7.66 -25.09
N PRO A 325 -10.38 -8.39 -25.05
CA PRO A 325 -10.39 -9.73 -24.49
C PRO A 325 -9.52 -10.62 -25.38
N VAL A 326 -8.41 -11.13 -24.84
CA VAL A 326 -7.74 -12.28 -25.44
C VAL A 326 -8.66 -13.45 -25.14
N THR A 327 -9.48 -13.85 -26.11
CA THR A 327 -10.34 -15.03 -26.01
C THR A 327 -9.46 -16.26 -25.80
N GLU A 328 -9.34 -16.73 -24.55
CA GLU A 328 -8.47 -17.84 -24.13
C GLU A 328 -8.82 -19.22 -24.74
N GLY A 329 -9.65 -19.27 -25.79
CA GLY A 329 -10.16 -20.51 -26.39
C GLY A 329 -10.00 -20.64 -27.91
N ALA A 330 -9.59 -19.59 -28.62
CA ALA A 330 -9.30 -19.70 -30.05
C ALA A 330 -7.91 -20.33 -30.25
N VAL A 331 -7.89 -21.49 -30.89
CA VAL A 331 -6.66 -22.20 -31.27
C VAL A 331 -5.76 -21.20 -32.01
N GLN A 332 -4.51 -21.07 -31.56
CA GLN A 332 -3.48 -20.21 -32.14
C GLN A 332 -3.22 -20.61 -33.60
N GLU A 333 -4.06 -20.17 -34.53
CA GLU A 333 -3.74 -20.16 -35.94
C GLU A 333 -2.99 -18.84 -36.21
N ASP A 334 -1.69 -19.00 -36.48
CA ASP A 334 -0.80 -18.05 -37.16
C ASP A 334 -0.90 -16.56 -36.79
N GLY A 335 -0.49 -16.20 -35.57
CA GLY A 335 0.40 -15.08 -35.20
C GLY A 335 0.33 -13.67 -35.82
N GLU A 336 -0.60 -13.35 -36.71
CA GLU A 336 -0.72 -12.12 -37.51
C GLU A 336 -1.67 -11.10 -36.85
N GLU A 337 -2.77 -11.51 -36.23
CA GLU A 337 -3.75 -10.59 -35.62
C GLU A 337 -3.18 -9.76 -34.46
N GLY A 338 -2.35 -10.38 -33.62
CA GLY A 338 -1.65 -9.67 -32.55
C GLY A 338 -0.71 -8.57 -33.06
N ASP A 339 -0.26 -8.67 -34.32
CA ASP A 339 0.64 -7.68 -34.92
C ASP A 339 -0.11 -6.42 -35.35
N ALA A 340 -1.36 -6.53 -35.83
CA ALA A 340 -2.15 -5.38 -36.26
C ALA A 340 -2.48 -4.40 -35.12
N LEU A 341 -2.89 -4.92 -33.95
CA LEU A 341 -3.15 -4.07 -32.77
C LEU A 341 -1.86 -3.46 -32.21
N ALA A 342 -0.78 -4.24 -32.17
CA ALA A 342 0.53 -3.76 -31.72
C ALA A 342 1.09 -2.68 -32.67
N GLU A 343 0.97 -2.85 -33.97
CA GLU A 343 1.39 -1.88 -34.99
C GLU A 343 0.56 -0.59 -34.94
N LEU A 344 -0.76 -0.71 -34.80
CA LEU A 344 -1.65 0.45 -34.60
C LEU A 344 -1.21 1.24 -33.37
N ARG A 345 -0.91 0.55 -32.27
CA ARG A 345 -0.46 1.18 -31.03
C ARG A 345 0.89 1.87 -31.18
N ARG A 346 1.87 1.23 -31.82
CA ARG A 346 3.19 1.82 -32.13
C ARG A 346 3.04 3.09 -32.96
N THR A 347 2.27 3.01 -34.04
CA THR A 347 2.07 4.12 -34.98
C THR A 347 1.39 5.30 -34.31
N THR A 348 0.36 5.03 -33.52
CA THR A 348 -0.39 6.08 -32.81
C THR A 348 0.44 6.72 -31.70
N SER A 349 1.20 5.93 -30.94
CA SER A 349 2.10 6.45 -29.90
C SER A 349 3.22 7.30 -30.50
N LYS A 350 3.80 6.86 -31.62
CA LYS A 350 4.74 7.66 -32.39
C LYS A 350 4.10 8.97 -32.84
N LYS A 351 2.83 8.96 -33.24
CA LYS A 351 2.14 10.19 -33.63
C LYS A 351 2.00 11.19 -32.48
N VAL A 352 1.67 10.72 -31.27
CA VAL A 352 1.64 11.57 -30.07
C VAL A 352 3.02 12.19 -29.81
N MET A 353 4.10 11.44 -29.97
CA MET A 353 5.47 11.96 -29.85
C MET A 353 5.78 13.04 -30.88
N GLU A 354 5.42 12.83 -32.16
CA GLU A 354 5.61 13.83 -33.20
C GLU A 354 4.86 15.13 -32.90
N GLU A 355 3.63 15.04 -32.38
CA GLU A 355 2.84 16.22 -31.98
C GLU A 355 3.50 16.96 -30.81
N MET A 356 4.03 16.23 -29.84
CA MET A 356 4.79 16.78 -28.73
C MET A 356 6.04 17.52 -29.22
N ASP A 357 6.83 16.91 -30.10
CA ASP A 357 8.07 17.50 -30.64
C ASP A 357 7.78 18.77 -31.43
N VAL A 358 6.72 18.78 -32.25
CA VAL A 358 6.27 19.97 -32.99
C VAL A 358 5.85 21.09 -32.04
N ALA A 359 5.15 20.76 -30.95
CA ALA A 359 4.76 21.77 -29.96
C ALA A 359 5.98 22.34 -29.23
N LEU A 360 6.92 21.49 -28.80
CA LEU A 360 8.08 21.88 -28.01
C LEU A 360 9.18 22.61 -28.79
N THR A 361 9.23 22.47 -30.12
CA THR A 361 10.23 23.14 -30.98
C THR A 361 9.85 24.56 -31.40
N GLY A 362 8.59 24.96 -31.23
CA GLY A 362 8.11 26.31 -31.55
C GLY A 362 7.99 27.23 -30.34
N GLU A 363 7.57 28.48 -30.57
CA GLU A 363 7.16 29.38 -29.47
C GLU A 363 5.96 28.79 -28.72
N LEU A 364 6.18 28.44 -27.45
CA LEU A 364 5.19 27.78 -26.59
C LEU A 364 4.20 28.81 -26.00
N GLY A 365 3.14 29.09 -26.75
CA GLY A 365 2.01 29.92 -26.29
C GLY A 365 0.79 29.08 -25.89
N ALA A 366 -0.08 29.65 -25.04
CA ALA A 366 -1.31 28.98 -24.57
C ALA A 366 -2.20 28.49 -25.72
N GLU A 367 -2.34 29.29 -26.78
CA GLU A 367 -3.12 28.91 -27.98
C GLU A 367 -2.58 27.64 -28.65
N LYS A 368 -1.24 27.47 -28.70
CA LYS A 368 -0.65 26.26 -29.30
C LYS A 368 -0.84 25.03 -28.42
N VAL A 369 -0.89 25.20 -27.09
CA VAL A 369 -1.20 24.11 -26.16
C VAL A 369 -2.63 23.63 -26.38
N GLU A 370 -3.59 24.55 -26.57
CA GLU A 370 -4.98 24.20 -26.88
C GLU A 370 -5.10 23.47 -28.22
N VAL A 371 -4.40 23.94 -29.25
CA VAL A 371 -4.32 23.25 -30.55
C VAL A 371 -3.71 21.85 -30.40
N LEU A 372 -2.63 21.71 -29.62
CA LEU A 372 -2.02 20.41 -29.33
C LEU A 372 -2.99 19.47 -28.62
N GLU A 373 -3.72 19.97 -27.62
CA GLU A 373 -4.73 19.19 -26.89
C GLU A 373 -5.80 18.66 -27.83
N GLY A 374 -6.31 19.51 -28.74
CA GLY A 374 -7.25 19.09 -29.78
C GLY A 374 -6.69 18.02 -30.71
N ARG A 375 -5.42 18.12 -31.12
CA ARG A 375 -4.75 17.13 -31.98
C ARG A 375 -4.53 15.80 -31.24
N ILE A 376 -4.04 15.81 -30.00
CA ILE A 376 -3.88 14.61 -29.18
C ILE A 376 -5.24 13.94 -28.94
N ALA A 377 -6.28 14.70 -28.60
CA ALA A 377 -7.63 14.16 -28.42
C ALA A 377 -8.19 13.52 -29.71
N THR A 378 -7.82 14.07 -30.87
CA THR A 378 -8.18 13.48 -32.17
C THR A 378 -7.45 12.16 -32.40
N VAL A 379 -6.15 12.09 -32.11
CA VAL A 379 -5.35 10.86 -32.19
C VAL A 379 -5.93 9.77 -31.28
N GLU A 380 -6.27 10.10 -30.02
CA GLU A 380 -6.91 9.16 -29.09
C GLU A 380 -8.26 8.63 -29.62
N ARG A 381 -9.06 9.50 -30.23
CA ARG A 381 -10.37 9.14 -30.79
C ARG A 381 -10.23 8.18 -31.96
N ILE A 382 -9.30 8.46 -32.88
CA ILE A 382 -9.00 7.60 -34.03
C ILE A 382 -8.53 6.24 -33.52
N TYR A 383 -7.62 6.20 -32.56
CA TYR A 383 -7.15 4.96 -31.95
C TYR A 383 -8.29 4.12 -31.39
N ALA A 384 -9.16 4.71 -30.56
CA ALA A 384 -10.30 4.01 -29.98
C ALA A 384 -11.33 3.56 -31.03
N MET A 385 -11.43 4.25 -32.17
CA MET A 385 -12.25 3.78 -33.30
C MET A 385 -11.61 2.56 -33.97
N CYS A 386 -10.32 2.60 -34.27
CA CYS A 386 -9.60 1.50 -34.91
C CYS A 386 -9.60 0.25 -34.02
N VAL A 387 -9.35 0.38 -32.71
CA VAL A 387 -9.43 -0.77 -31.78
C VAL A 387 -10.82 -1.39 -31.74
N ARG A 388 -11.89 -0.58 -31.80
CA ARG A 388 -13.28 -1.10 -31.88
C ARG A 388 -13.58 -1.77 -33.21
N ALA A 389 -13.01 -1.28 -34.31
CA ALA A 389 -13.18 -1.89 -35.63
C ALA A 389 -12.48 -3.24 -35.70
N LEU A 390 -11.25 -3.35 -35.18
CA LEU A 390 -10.53 -4.61 -35.05
C LEU A 390 -11.35 -5.63 -34.25
N ARG A 391 -11.88 -5.25 -33.07
CA ARG A 391 -12.73 -6.17 -32.27
C ARG A 391 -13.93 -6.72 -33.03
N LYS A 392 -14.57 -5.88 -33.84
CA LYS A 392 -15.74 -6.31 -34.60
C LYS A 392 -15.37 -7.27 -35.72
N ALA A 393 -14.20 -7.07 -36.34
CA ALA A 393 -13.70 -8.00 -37.35
C ALA A 393 -13.44 -9.38 -36.72
N ASP A 394 -12.76 -9.43 -35.57
CA ASP A 394 -12.50 -10.68 -34.85
C ASP A 394 -13.78 -11.39 -34.34
N GLU A 395 -14.88 -10.65 -34.13
CA GLU A 395 -16.17 -11.21 -33.71
C GLU A 395 -17.01 -11.75 -34.90
N GLU A 396 -16.68 -11.35 -36.13
CA GLU A 396 -17.39 -11.75 -37.36
C GLU A 396 -16.79 -13.01 -38.01
N GLU A 397 -15.58 -13.40 -37.64
CA GLU A 397 -14.92 -14.67 -38.00
C GLU A 397 -15.30 -15.82 -37.04
#